data_AF-A0A286TZT2-F1
#
_entry.id   AF-A0A286TZT2-F1
#
_cell.length_a   1.000
_cell.length_b   1.000
_cell.length_c   1.000
_cell.angle_alpha   90.00
_cell.angle_beta   90.00
_cell.angle_gamma   90.00
#
_symmetry.space_group_name_H-M   'P 1'
#
loop_
_entity.id
_entity.type
_entity.pdbx_description
1 polymer ?
#
loop_
_entity_poly.entity_id
_entity_poly.type
_entity_poly.pdbx_seq_one_letter_code
_entity_poly.pdbx_strand_id
1 'polypeptide(L)'
;MKNTTVIFLVLFLFPICLFADESSLSRFYREYSEVNHSLMSDKGCLDELIELQSLDAKAADKIAHFWAFKSEMECYDFIEKIMHSSKSPGLYKEIDYNYYMDTRITKVFGGKYEDLNKAQEDAERCHYCIYHENWDAINKMILDKLKTVKEAANEKVQDKW
;
A
#
# COMPACT_ATOMS: atom_id res chain seq x y z
N MET A 1 41.46 -18.99 11.13
CA MET A 1 40.19 -19.21 10.37
C MET A 1 39.06 -19.47 11.35
N LYS A 2 37.85 -18.99 11.02
CA LYS A 2 36.56 -19.10 11.74
C LYS A 2 36.14 -17.89 12.61
N ASN A 3 35.99 -16.70 12.02
CA ASN A 3 35.14 -15.62 12.57
C ASN A 3 34.09 -15.12 11.56
N THR A 4 33.77 -15.89 10.51
CA THR A 4 32.96 -15.41 9.37
C THR A 4 31.50 -15.86 9.40
N THR A 5 30.97 -16.29 10.54
CA THR A 5 29.62 -16.92 10.60
C THR A 5 28.53 -15.99 11.15
N VAL A 6 28.87 -14.80 11.66
CA VAL A 6 27.87 -13.91 12.31
C VAL A 6 27.21 -12.92 11.33
N ILE A 7 27.77 -12.71 10.13
CA ILE A 7 27.23 -11.72 9.17
C ILE A 7 25.99 -12.27 8.42
N PHE A 8 25.79 -13.59 8.38
CA PHE A 8 24.70 -14.19 7.61
C PHE A 8 23.31 -14.14 8.30
N LEU A 9 23.25 -13.86 9.60
CA LEU A 9 21.99 -13.87 10.35
C LEU A 9 21.29 -12.50 10.44
N VAL A 10 22.00 -11.40 10.16
CA VAL A 10 21.41 -10.04 10.16
C VAL A 10 20.71 -9.73 8.81
N LEU A 11 21.11 -10.42 7.74
CA LEU A 11 20.47 -10.30 6.42
C LEU A 11 19.14 -11.05 6.30
N PHE A 12 18.80 -11.92 7.25
CA PHE A 12 17.55 -12.71 7.22
C PHE A 12 16.39 -12.08 8.01
N LEU A 13 16.63 -10.96 8.72
CA LEU A 13 15.61 -10.26 9.52
C LEU A 13 15.09 -8.96 8.88
N PHE A 14 15.63 -8.56 7.72
CA PHE A 14 15.03 -7.55 6.87
C PHE A 14 14.42 -8.25 5.66
N PRO A 15 13.11 -8.59 5.66
CA PRO A 15 12.49 -8.93 4.41
C PRO A 15 12.51 -7.65 3.58
N ILE A 16 13.34 -7.69 2.54
CA ILE A 16 13.19 -6.92 1.32
C ILE A 16 13.26 -5.41 1.59
N CYS A 17 14.38 -4.80 1.21
CA CYS A 17 14.36 -3.40 0.79
C CYS A 17 13.29 -3.30 -0.30
N LEU A 18 12.06 -2.98 0.12
CA LEU A 18 10.98 -2.55 -0.74
C LEU A 18 11.56 -1.35 -1.47
N PHE A 19 11.92 -1.56 -2.73
CA PHE A 19 12.04 -0.46 -3.66
C PHE A 19 10.71 0.27 -3.55
N ALA A 20 10.77 1.47 -2.98
CA ALA A 20 9.67 2.40 -2.98
C ALA A 20 9.35 2.66 -4.44
N ASP A 21 8.35 1.97 -4.99
CA ASP A 21 7.82 2.37 -6.27
C ASP A 21 7.07 3.68 -6.00
N GLU A 22 7.51 4.79 -6.60
CA GLU A 22 6.83 6.09 -6.47
C GLU A 22 5.34 5.96 -6.83
N SER A 23 5.00 4.98 -7.67
CA SER A 23 3.62 4.60 -7.99
C SER A 23 2.83 4.18 -6.73
N SER A 24 3.40 3.34 -5.88
CA SER A 24 2.74 2.81 -4.67
C SER A 24 2.57 3.88 -3.58
N LEU A 25 3.53 4.79 -3.48
CA LEU A 25 3.45 5.93 -2.58
C LEU A 25 2.33 6.89 -3.01
N SER A 26 2.37 7.36 -4.26
CA SER A 26 1.37 8.28 -4.81
C SER A 26 -0.04 7.68 -4.80
N ARG A 27 -0.14 6.36 -5.01
CA ARG A 27 -1.38 5.60 -4.90
C ARG A 27 -1.95 5.65 -3.48
N PHE A 28 -1.19 5.28 -2.45
CA PHE A 28 -1.69 5.31 -1.07
C PHE A 28 -2.25 6.68 -0.69
N TYR A 29 -1.50 7.76 -0.95
CA TYR A 29 -1.96 9.11 -0.60
C TYR A 29 -3.26 9.50 -1.29
N ARG A 30 -3.41 9.16 -2.58
CA ARG A 30 -4.63 9.41 -3.34
C ARG A 30 -5.80 8.63 -2.76
N GLU A 31 -5.64 7.32 -2.62
CA GLU A 31 -6.72 6.42 -2.23
C GLU A 31 -7.13 6.63 -0.75
N TYR A 32 -6.17 6.89 0.14
CA TYR A 32 -6.44 7.25 1.53
C TYR A 32 -7.21 8.58 1.63
N SER A 33 -6.82 9.60 0.85
CA SER A 33 -7.54 10.88 0.80
C SER A 33 -8.96 10.72 0.26
N GLU A 34 -9.13 9.89 -0.77
CA GLU A 34 -10.45 9.62 -1.36
C GLU A 34 -11.38 8.89 -0.38
N VAL A 35 -10.86 7.90 0.36
CA VAL A 35 -11.61 7.22 1.42
C VAL A 35 -11.90 8.16 2.58
N ASN A 36 -10.95 9.00 2.97
CA ASN A 36 -11.14 10.02 4.01
C ASN A 36 -12.37 10.89 3.70
N HIS A 37 -12.38 11.45 2.48
CA HIS A 37 -13.39 12.39 2.06
C HIS A 37 -14.72 11.72 1.77
N SER A 38 -14.70 10.64 0.99
CA SER A 38 -15.90 10.05 0.41
C SER A 38 -16.60 9.08 1.34
N LEU A 39 -15.86 8.41 2.23
CA LEU A 39 -16.39 7.32 3.06
C LEU A 39 -16.31 7.61 4.56
N MET A 40 -15.32 8.39 5.00
CA MET A 40 -15.06 8.62 6.43
C MET A 40 -15.40 10.03 6.91
N SER A 41 -16.00 10.88 6.06
CA SER A 41 -16.43 12.25 6.41
C SER A 41 -15.30 13.12 6.96
N ASP A 42 -14.13 13.05 6.34
CA ASP A 42 -12.92 13.82 6.69
C ASP A 42 -12.41 13.58 8.13
N LYS A 43 -12.70 12.42 8.73
CA LYS A 43 -12.27 12.04 10.09
C LYS A 43 -10.93 11.28 10.13
N GLY A 44 -10.14 11.40 9.08
CA GLY A 44 -8.82 10.78 8.95
C GLY A 44 -7.71 11.65 9.49
N CYS A 45 -6.50 11.12 9.42
CA CYS A 45 -5.27 11.75 9.90
C CYS A 45 -4.41 12.27 8.74
N LEU A 46 -5.05 12.88 7.72
CA LEU A 46 -4.35 13.35 6.52
C LEU A 46 -3.36 14.46 6.84
N ASP A 47 -3.74 15.41 7.70
CA ASP A 47 -2.88 16.51 8.14
C ASP A 47 -1.67 15.98 8.94
N GLU A 48 -1.89 15.00 9.82
CA GLU A 48 -0.85 14.35 10.59
C GLU A 48 0.08 13.50 9.70
N LEU A 49 -0.45 12.89 8.64
CA LEU A 49 0.35 12.17 7.66
C LEU A 49 1.25 13.13 6.86
N ILE A 50 0.72 14.28 6.44
CA ILE A 50 1.50 15.34 5.77
C ILE A 50 2.57 15.89 6.72
N GLU A 51 2.21 16.12 7.98
CA GLU A 51 3.16 16.55 9.01
C GLU A 51 4.26 15.50 9.22
N LEU A 52 3.90 14.22 9.33
CA LEU A 52 4.86 13.12 9.43
C LEU A 52 5.79 13.08 8.23
N GLN A 53 5.29 13.24 7.00
CA GLN A 53 6.13 13.30 5.80
C GLN A 53 7.15 14.44 5.89
N SER A 54 6.75 15.59 6.42
CA SER A 54 7.63 16.76 6.58
C SER A 54 8.73 16.55 7.63
N LEU A 55 8.44 15.80 8.69
CA LEU A 55 9.37 15.57 9.82
C LEU A 55 10.25 14.33 9.61
N ASP A 56 9.70 13.27 9.04
CA ASP A 56 10.38 12.01 8.73
C ASP A 56 9.71 11.32 7.53
N ALA A 57 10.08 11.77 6.33
CA ALA A 57 9.61 11.22 5.06
C ALA A 57 9.73 9.68 5.00
N LYS A 58 10.83 9.11 5.52
CA LYS A 58 11.04 7.65 5.50
C LYS A 58 10.02 6.91 6.38
N ALA A 59 9.57 7.53 7.46
CA ALA A 59 8.54 6.94 8.32
C ALA A 59 7.17 6.93 7.62
N ALA A 60 6.77 8.06 7.04
CA ALA A 60 5.53 8.16 6.29
C ALA A 60 5.54 7.23 5.06
N ASP A 61 6.64 7.16 4.31
CA ASP A 61 6.79 6.26 3.16
C ASP A 61 6.60 4.79 3.56
N LYS A 62 7.09 4.37 4.73
CA LYS A 62 6.90 2.99 5.22
C LYS A 62 5.44 2.67 5.52
N ILE A 63 4.69 3.62 6.08
CA ILE A 63 3.25 3.47 6.32
C ILE A 63 2.53 3.34 4.98
N ALA A 64 2.84 4.23 4.03
CA ALA A 64 2.25 4.22 2.69
C ALA A 64 2.49 2.88 1.97
N HIS A 65 3.75 2.42 1.92
CA HIS A 65 4.09 1.14 1.29
C HIS A 65 3.40 -0.05 1.96
N PHE A 66 3.37 -0.09 3.30
CA PHE A 66 2.73 -1.19 4.02
C PHE A 66 1.25 -1.30 3.63
N TRP A 67 0.53 -0.19 3.63
CA TRP A 67 -0.91 -0.18 3.35
C TRP A 67 -1.23 -0.33 1.86
N ALA A 68 -0.41 0.23 0.96
CA ALA A 68 -0.49 -0.04 -0.47
C ALA A 68 -0.33 -1.54 -0.75
N PHE A 69 0.77 -2.13 -0.27
CA PHE A 69 1.06 -3.56 -0.45
C PHE A 69 -0.02 -4.47 0.16
N LYS A 70 -0.49 -4.15 1.38
CA LYS A 70 -1.57 -4.90 2.02
C LYS A 70 -2.85 -4.86 1.19
N SER A 71 -3.21 -3.70 0.67
CA SER A 71 -4.39 -3.56 -0.20
C SER A 71 -4.25 -4.36 -1.49
N GLU A 72 -3.06 -4.38 -2.11
CA GLU A 72 -2.78 -5.18 -3.30
C GLU A 72 -2.92 -6.67 -3.05
N MET A 73 -2.33 -7.17 -1.96
CA MET A 73 -2.41 -8.59 -1.60
C MET A 73 -3.84 -9.03 -1.28
N GLU A 74 -4.57 -8.27 -0.45
CA GLU A 74 -5.92 -8.65 -0.05
C GLU A 74 -6.93 -8.51 -1.21
N CYS A 75 -6.72 -7.55 -2.11
CA CYS A 75 -7.53 -7.44 -3.32
C CYS A 75 -7.21 -8.51 -4.36
N TYR A 76 -5.95 -8.90 -4.51
CA TYR A 76 -5.59 -10.05 -5.34
C TYR A 76 -6.34 -11.31 -4.89
N ASP A 77 -6.29 -11.63 -3.59
CA ASP A 77 -6.98 -12.78 -3.02
C ASP A 77 -8.51 -12.72 -3.22
N PHE A 78 -9.09 -11.52 -3.11
CA PHE A 78 -10.52 -11.31 -3.31
C PHE A 78 -10.94 -11.54 -4.77
N ILE A 79 -10.19 -10.96 -5.71
CA ILE A 79 -10.46 -11.09 -7.15
C ILE A 79 -10.20 -12.53 -7.59
N GLU A 80 -9.15 -13.18 -7.13
CA GLU A 80 -8.84 -14.58 -7.41
C GLU A 80 -9.98 -15.51 -6.97
N LYS A 81 -10.56 -15.29 -5.78
CA LYS A 81 -11.74 -16.03 -5.31
C LYS A 81 -12.97 -15.80 -6.20
N ILE A 82 -13.23 -14.56 -6.62
CA ILE A 82 -14.33 -14.27 -7.55
C ILE A 82 -14.10 -15.00 -8.89
N MET A 83 -12.89 -14.91 -9.44
CA MET A 83 -12.51 -15.57 -10.69
C MET A 83 -12.72 -17.08 -10.63
N HIS A 84 -12.28 -17.75 -9.55
CA HIS A 84 -12.44 -19.19 -9.38
C HIS A 84 -13.90 -19.62 -9.09
N SER A 85 -14.70 -18.78 -8.45
CA SER A 85 -16.12 -19.07 -8.18
C SER A 85 -17.01 -18.92 -9.43
N SER A 86 -16.57 -18.12 -10.40
CA SER A 86 -17.27 -17.95 -11.67
C SER A 86 -17.02 -19.16 -12.58
N LYS A 87 -18.08 -19.80 -13.08
CA LYS A 87 -18.02 -20.98 -13.99
C LYS A 87 -17.53 -20.62 -15.41
N SER A 88 -16.53 -19.77 -15.57
CA SER A 88 -15.94 -19.44 -16.88
C SER A 88 -14.42 -19.61 -16.85
N PRO A 89 -13.92 -20.87 -16.94
CA PRO A 89 -12.50 -21.18 -16.75
C PRO A 89 -11.57 -20.68 -17.88
N GLY A 90 -12.11 -19.99 -18.89
CA GLY A 90 -11.44 -19.71 -20.15
C GLY A 90 -11.26 -18.24 -20.53
N LEU A 91 -11.90 -17.28 -19.85
CA LEU A 91 -11.85 -15.87 -20.28
C LEU A 91 -10.75 -15.04 -19.58
N TYR A 92 -10.24 -15.50 -18.44
CA TYR A 92 -9.46 -14.67 -17.51
C TYR A 92 -8.07 -15.22 -17.18
N LYS A 93 -7.69 -16.36 -17.79
CA LYS A 93 -6.34 -16.95 -17.63
C LYS A 93 -5.22 -16.09 -18.23
N GLU A 94 -5.58 -15.02 -18.91
CA GLU A 94 -4.70 -14.12 -19.66
C GLU A 94 -4.64 -12.71 -19.05
N ILE A 95 -5.23 -12.49 -17.88
CA ILE A 95 -4.93 -11.29 -17.09
C ILE A 95 -3.66 -11.58 -16.29
N ASP A 96 -2.53 -11.45 -16.95
CA ASP A 96 -1.23 -11.34 -16.29
C ASP A 96 -1.26 -10.06 -15.45
N TYR A 97 -1.46 -10.17 -14.13
CA TYR A 97 -1.62 -8.99 -13.26
C TYR A 97 -0.36 -8.10 -13.21
N ASN A 98 0.80 -8.59 -13.69
CA ASN A 98 1.98 -7.74 -13.94
C ASN A 98 1.75 -6.70 -15.06
N TYR A 99 0.69 -6.86 -15.86
CA TYR A 99 0.29 -5.96 -16.93
C TYR A 99 -0.31 -4.64 -16.44
N TYR A 100 -0.90 -4.59 -15.24
CA TYR A 100 -1.54 -3.37 -14.71
C TYR A 100 -0.56 -2.31 -14.21
N MET A 101 0.75 -2.62 -14.15
CA MET A 101 1.78 -1.70 -13.69
C MET A 101 2.68 -1.13 -14.79
N ASP A 102 2.62 -1.64 -16.04
CA ASP A 102 3.43 -1.11 -17.16
C ASP A 102 2.55 -0.35 -18.17
N THR A 103 2.82 0.95 -18.30
CA THR A 103 2.10 1.92 -19.15
C THR A 103 2.30 1.73 -20.66
N ARG A 104 2.55 0.49 -21.13
CA ARG A 104 2.62 0.17 -22.56
C ARG A 104 1.54 -0.82 -22.94
N ILE A 105 0.54 -0.27 -23.61
CA ILE A 105 -0.53 -0.94 -24.34
C ILE A 105 0.00 -2.22 -24.99
N THR A 106 -0.29 -3.38 -24.40
CA THR A 106 -0.13 -4.68 -25.05
C THR A 106 -1.50 -5.35 -25.06
N LYS A 107 -2.24 -5.13 -26.15
CA LYS A 107 -3.58 -5.68 -26.40
C LYS A 107 -3.64 -7.17 -26.04
N VAL A 108 -4.31 -7.50 -24.94
CA VAL A 108 -4.74 -8.87 -24.62
C VAL A 108 -6.02 -9.15 -25.41
N PHE A 109 -5.97 -10.12 -26.33
CA PHE A 109 -7.07 -10.52 -27.20
C PHE A 109 -7.84 -11.68 -26.53
N GLY A 110 -9.00 -11.41 -25.91
CA GLY A 110 -9.86 -12.52 -25.47
C GLY A 110 -11.16 -12.17 -24.72
N GLY A 111 -11.19 -11.08 -23.93
CA GLY A 111 -12.39 -10.65 -23.20
C GLY A 111 -13.21 -9.59 -23.95
N LYS A 112 -14.53 -9.51 -23.71
CA LYS A 112 -15.30 -8.34 -24.15
C LYS A 112 -14.81 -7.13 -23.35
N TYR A 113 -14.60 -5.99 -24.02
CA TYR A 113 -14.08 -4.76 -23.43
C TYR A 113 -14.85 -4.29 -22.17
N GLU A 114 -16.17 -4.52 -22.13
CA GLU A 114 -17.03 -4.22 -20.98
C GLU A 114 -16.67 -5.04 -19.72
N ASP A 115 -16.25 -6.29 -19.90
CA ASP A 115 -15.90 -7.18 -18.80
C ASP A 115 -14.53 -6.81 -18.18
N LEU A 116 -13.65 -6.16 -18.96
CA LEU A 116 -12.36 -5.64 -18.49
C LEU A 116 -12.53 -4.35 -17.67
N ASN A 117 -13.37 -3.41 -18.14
CA ASN A 117 -13.66 -2.19 -17.39
C ASN A 117 -14.32 -2.49 -16.05
N LYS A 118 -15.25 -3.46 -16.03
CA LYS A 118 -15.91 -3.86 -14.79
C LYS A 118 -14.95 -4.52 -13.80
N ALA A 119 -14.05 -5.39 -14.29
CA ALA A 119 -13.02 -5.98 -13.45
C ALA A 119 -12.06 -4.94 -12.87
N GLN A 120 -11.73 -3.89 -13.65
CA GLN A 120 -10.94 -2.77 -13.17
C GLN A 120 -11.69 -1.95 -12.10
N GLU A 121 -12.95 -1.61 -12.33
CA GLU A 121 -13.77 -0.90 -11.33
C GLU A 121 -13.93 -1.71 -10.03
N ASP A 122 -14.12 -3.03 -10.14
CA ASP A 122 -14.24 -3.91 -8.98
C ASP A 122 -12.91 -4.02 -8.22
N ALA A 123 -11.78 -4.02 -8.94
CA ALA A 123 -10.44 -3.98 -8.34
C ALA A 123 -10.20 -2.66 -7.60
N GLU A 124 -10.46 -1.52 -8.24
CA GLU A 124 -10.31 -0.20 -7.64
C GLU A 124 -11.18 -0.06 -6.37
N ARG A 125 -12.44 -0.50 -6.43
CA ARG A 125 -13.33 -0.53 -5.25
C ARG A 125 -12.80 -1.42 -4.14
N CYS A 126 -12.15 -2.53 -4.47
CA CYS A 126 -11.57 -3.40 -3.45
C CYS A 126 -10.51 -2.65 -2.62
N HIS A 127 -9.62 -1.88 -3.25
CA HIS A 127 -8.59 -1.14 -2.51
C HIS A 127 -9.21 -0.15 -1.53
N TYR A 128 -10.26 0.56 -1.94
CA TYR A 128 -11.01 1.45 -1.05
C TYR A 128 -11.68 0.71 0.11
N CYS A 129 -12.22 -0.49 -0.13
CA CYS A 129 -12.75 -1.33 0.94
C CYS A 129 -11.66 -1.68 1.97
N ILE A 130 -10.46 -2.06 1.53
CA ILE A 130 -9.36 -2.38 2.47
C ILE A 130 -9.03 -1.18 3.36
N TYR A 131 -8.93 0.03 2.79
CA TYR A 131 -8.65 1.22 3.59
C TYR A 131 -9.81 1.60 4.52
N HIS A 132 -11.04 1.48 4.05
CA HIS A 132 -12.22 1.72 4.87
C HIS A 132 -12.31 0.74 6.05
N GLU A 133 -12.11 -0.56 5.80
CA GLU A 133 -12.17 -1.60 6.83
C GLU A 133 -11.02 -1.49 7.86
N ASN A 134 -9.87 -0.98 7.43
CA ASN A 134 -8.69 -0.84 8.29
C ASN A 134 -8.47 0.60 8.79
N TRP A 135 -9.47 1.47 8.66
CA TRP A 135 -9.33 2.91 8.89
C TRP A 135 -8.68 3.28 10.22
N ASP A 136 -9.20 2.74 11.32
CA ASP A 136 -8.69 3.02 12.67
C ASP A 136 -7.24 2.55 12.85
N ALA A 137 -6.88 1.44 12.21
CA ALA A 137 -5.52 0.90 12.27
C ALA A 137 -4.53 1.77 11.48
N ILE A 138 -4.94 2.27 10.31
CA ILE A 138 -4.15 3.22 9.51
C ILE A 138 -3.92 4.50 10.31
N ASN A 139 -4.98 5.11 10.83
CA ASN A 139 -4.92 6.37 11.57
C ASN A 139 -4.09 6.23 12.84
N LYS A 140 -4.26 5.14 13.58
CA LYS A 140 -3.46 4.86 14.77
C LYS A 140 -1.97 4.74 14.43
N MET A 141 -1.62 4.05 13.34
CA MET A 141 -0.22 3.91 12.93
C MET A 141 0.41 5.26 12.58
N ILE A 142 -0.33 6.15 11.90
CA ILE A 142 0.10 7.52 11.59
C ILE A 142 0.35 8.31 12.88
N LEU A 143 -0.64 8.35 13.78
CA LEU A 143 -0.58 9.11 15.02
C LEU A 143 0.53 8.62 15.96
N ASP A 144 0.63 7.31 16.18
CA ASP A 144 1.65 6.70 17.03
C ASP A 144 3.06 7.01 16.49
N LYS A 145 3.22 6.97 15.16
CA LYS A 145 4.51 7.24 14.54
C LYS A 145 4.88 8.73 14.60
N LEU A 146 3.93 9.62 14.32
CA LEU A 146 4.12 11.07 14.44
C LEU A 146 4.49 11.47 15.86
N LYS A 147 3.80 10.92 16.87
CA LYS A 147 4.13 11.13 18.28
C LYS A 147 5.58 10.74 18.58
N THR A 148 5.99 9.54 18.17
CA THR A 148 7.36 9.04 18.36
C THR A 148 8.41 9.95 17.71
N VAL A 149 8.13 10.45 16.50
CA VAL A 149 9.04 11.35 15.77
C VAL A 149 9.17 12.70 16.48
N LYS A 150 8.06 13.26 16.98
CA LYS A 150 8.05 14.52 17.73
C LYS A 150 8.80 14.41 19.06
N GLU A 151 8.61 13.32 19.80
CA GLU A 151 9.32 13.06 21.06
C GLU A 151 10.84 12.97 20.83
N ALA A 152 11.27 12.19 19.83
CA ALA A 152 12.69 12.06 19.48
C ALA A 152 13.32 13.38 18.99
N ALA A 153 12.54 14.27 18.36
CA ALA A 153 13.01 15.59 17.95
C ALA A 153 13.23 16.50 19.18
N ASN A 154 12.34 16.45 20.16
CA ASN A 154 12.44 17.26 21.39
C ASN A 154 13.64 16.86 22.26
N GLU A 155 13.92 15.56 22.40
CA GLU A 155 15.08 15.06 23.15
C GLU A 155 16.41 15.56 22.53
N LYS A 156 16.53 15.54 21.21
CA LYS A 156 17.72 16.07 20.49
C LYS A 156 17.94 17.57 20.68
N VAL A 157 16.88 18.31 20.99
CA VAL A 157 16.98 19.74 21.31
C VAL A 157 17.47 19.92 22.74
N GLN A 158 17.03 19.11 23.70
CA GLN A 158 17.50 19.19 25.09
C GLN A 158 18.98 18.80 25.26
N ASP A 159 19.48 17.82 24.52
CA ASP A 159 20.90 17.41 24.57
C ASP A 159 21.88 18.44 23.96
N LYS A 160 21.38 19.49 23.32
CA LYS A 160 22.19 20.56 22.72
C LYS A 160 22.39 21.79 23.61
N TRP A 161 21.79 21.82 24.80
CA TRP A 161 21.90 22.91 25.79
C TRP A 161 22.57 22.42 27.07
#